data_AF-A0A3D4ZJ99-F1
#
_entry.id   AF-A0A3D4ZJ99-F1
#
_cell.length_a   1.000
_cell.length_b   1.000
_cell.length_c   1.000
_cell.angle_alpha   90.00
_cell.angle_beta   90.00
_cell.angle_gamma   90.00
#
_symmetry.space_group_name_H-M   'P 1'
#
loop_
_entity.id
_entity.type
_entity.pdbx_description
1 polymer ?
#
loop_
_entity_poly.entity_id
_entity_poly.type
_entity_poly.pdbx_seq_one_letter_code
_entity_poly.pdbx_strand_id
1 'polypeptide(L)'
;MLLLINADDAGSYTLDAYITMDTAKLASTLSQMVRTAYIARLKREKIPYKIADLMKMFLIEDDRVTIKHMELGEEQMEALRHSLTGML
;
A
#
# COMPACT_ATOMS: atom_id res chain seq x y z
N MET A 1 6.47 -3.98 -11.69
CA MET A 1 5.71 -3.30 -10.63
C MET A 1 5.52 -1.84 -11.00
N LEU A 2 4.33 -1.29 -10.80
CA LEU A 2 4.03 0.13 -10.93
C LEU A 2 3.52 0.65 -9.59
N LEU A 3 4.11 1.74 -9.10
CA LEU A 3 3.65 2.48 -7.93
C LEU A 3 3.26 3.89 -8.38
N LEU A 4 2.06 4.32 -8.03
CA LEU A 4 1.51 5.63 -8.31
C LEU A 4 1.24 6.31 -6.98
N ILE A 5 1.88 7.46 -6.75
CA ILE A 5 1.69 8.24 -5.53
C ILE A 5 1.00 9.52 -5.92
N ASN A 6 -0.22 9.67 -5.41
CA ASN A 6 -1.01 10.87 -5.59
C ASN A 6 -0.84 11.74 -4.35
N ALA A 7 -0.50 13.01 -4.56
CA ALA A 7 -0.57 14.03 -3.52
C ALA A 7 -1.86 14.83 -3.75
N ASP A 8 -2.62 15.08 -2.68
CA ASP A 8 -3.73 16.02 -2.73
C ASP A 8 -3.29 17.45 -2.36
N ASP A 9 -4.16 18.42 -2.62
CA ASP A 9 -3.91 19.83 -2.32
C ASP A 9 -3.82 20.11 -0.81
N ALA A 10 -4.24 19.16 0.04
CA ALA A 10 -4.16 19.24 1.50
C ALA A 10 -2.86 18.65 2.07
N GLY A 11 -1.95 18.17 1.21
CA GLY A 11 -0.67 17.59 1.61
C GLY A 11 -0.74 16.13 2.05
N SER A 12 -1.87 15.46 1.83
CA SER A 12 -2.02 14.03 2.05
C SER A 12 -1.53 13.24 0.84
N TYR A 13 -0.98 12.04 1.10
CA TYR A 13 -0.44 11.18 0.07
C TYR A 13 -1.18 9.85 0.06
N THR A 14 -1.52 9.37 -1.13
CA THR A 14 -2.12 8.05 -1.33
C THR A 14 -1.31 7.25 -2.35
N LEU A 15 -1.25 5.94 -2.13
CA LEU A 15 -0.58 4.98 -2.99
C LEU A 15 -1.60 4.10 -3.71
N ASP A 16 -1.50 4.05 -5.03
CA ASP A 16 -2.03 2.96 -5.85
C ASP A 16 -0.84 2.12 -6.37
N ALA A 17 -0.92 0.80 -6.24
CA ALA A 17 0.14 -0.11 -6.67
C ALA A 17 -0.41 -1.27 -7.50
N TYR A 18 0.33 -1.63 -8.54
CA TYR A 18 0.08 -2.79 -9.39
C TYR A 18 1.33 -3.66 -9.42
N ILE A 19 1.24 -4.84 -8.82
CA ILE A 19 2.36 -5.75 -8.62
C ILE A 19 1.99 -7.11 -9.22
N THR A 20 2.64 -7.48 -10.32
CA THR A 20 2.58 -8.84 -10.86
C THR A 20 3.67 -9.68 -10.19
N MET A 21 3.28 -10.84 -9.68
CA MET A 21 4.15 -11.81 -9.01
C MET A 21 4.38 -13.02 -9.91
N ASP A 22 5.37 -13.85 -9.60
CA ASP A 22 5.65 -15.05 -10.41
C ASP A 22 4.58 -16.14 -10.27
N THR A 23 3.85 -16.14 -9.14
CA THR A 23 2.79 -17.13 -8.86
C THR A 23 1.65 -16.52 -8.06
N ALA A 24 0.45 -17.06 -8.23
CA ALA A 24 -0.72 -16.70 -7.43
C ALA A 24 -0.51 -16.90 -5.91
N LYS A 25 0.29 -17.89 -5.52
CA LYS A 25 0.66 -18.10 -4.11
C LYS A 25 1.46 -16.92 -3.56
N LEU A 26 2.45 -16.44 -4.30
CA LEU A 26 3.25 -15.28 -3.91
C LEU A 26 2.41 -14.00 -3.89
N ALA A 27 1.49 -13.81 -4.83
CA ALA A 27 0.52 -12.71 -4.82
C ALA A 27 -0.35 -12.72 -3.57
N SER A 28 -0.87 -13.90 -3.19
CA SER A 28 -1.64 -14.08 -1.96
C SER A 28 -0.84 -13.74 -0.71
N THR A 29 0.39 -14.24 -0.61
CA THR A 29 1.28 -13.94 0.52
C THR A 29 1.59 -12.45 0.62
N LEU A 30 1.94 -11.81 -0.50
CA LEU A 30 2.24 -10.38 -0.52
C LEU A 30 1.04 -9.55 -0.06
N SER A 31 -0.16 -9.81 -0.60
CA SER A 31 -1.37 -9.10 -0.22
C SER A 31 -1.69 -9.25 1.28
N GLN A 32 -1.53 -10.45 1.84
CA GLN A 32 -1.70 -10.70 3.28
C GLN A 32 -0.69 -9.92 4.13
N MET A 33 0.59 -9.90 3.72
CA MET A 33 1.64 -9.15 4.43
C MET A 33 1.36 -7.66 4.43
N VAL A 34 1.08 -7.07 3.27
CA VAL A 34 0.82 -5.62 3.16
C VAL A 34 -0.45 -5.24 3.94
N ARG A 35 -1.53 -6.01 3.81
CA ARG A 35 -2.77 -5.77 4.56
C ARG A 35 -2.53 -5.82 6.07
N THR A 36 -1.77 -6.79 6.55
CA THR A 36 -1.45 -6.94 7.98
C THR A 36 -0.62 -5.77 8.50
N ALA A 37 0.42 -5.40 7.76
CA ALA A 37 1.27 -4.25 8.10
C ALA A 37 0.45 -2.94 8.12
N TYR A 38 -0.43 -2.75 7.14
CA TYR A 38 -1.28 -1.56 7.07
C TYR A 38 -2.28 -1.49 8.24
N ILE A 39 -2.94 -2.60 8.58
CA ILE A 39 -3.83 -2.65 9.75
C ILE A 39 -3.06 -2.35 11.05
N ALA A 40 -1.85 -2.90 11.20
CA ALA A 40 -1.01 -2.63 12.35
C ALA A 40 -0.68 -1.13 12.48
N ARG A 41 -0.39 -0.47 11.35
CA ARG A 41 -0.19 1.00 11.27
C ARG A 41 -1.43 1.76 11.74
N LEU A 42 -2.59 1.46 11.16
CA LEU A 42 -3.86 2.14 11.50
C LEU A 42 -4.18 2.00 13.00
N LYS A 43 -3.95 0.82 13.57
CA LYS A 43 -4.12 0.59 15.02
C LYS A 43 -3.16 1.43 15.86
N ARG A 44 -1.88 1.48 15.48
CA ARG A 44 -0.84 2.26 16.17
C ARG A 44 -1.16 3.76 16.16
N GLU A 45 -1.63 4.26 15.03
CA GLU A 45 -1.97 5.67 14.81
C GLU A 45 -3.40 6.03 15.26
N LYS A 46 -4.16 5.05 15.79
CA LYS A 46 -5.55 5.21 16.23
C LYS A 46 -6.49 5.73 15.12
N ILE A 47 -6.18 5.41 13.87
CA ILE A 47 -7.01 5.77 12.72
C ILE A 47 -8.19 4.78 12.65
N PRO A 48 -9.44 5.25 12.71
CA PRO A 48 -10.61 4.38 12.56
C PRO A 48 -10.64 3.73 11.18
N TYR A 49 -10.99 2.44 11.10
CA TYR A 49 -11.10 1.74 9.83
C TYR A 49 -12.24 0.72 9.83
N LYS A 50 -12.78 0.44 8.64
CA LYS A 50 -13.76 -0.63 8.42
C LYS A 50 -13.11 -1.76 7.63
N ILE A 51 -13.27 -2.99 8.11
CA ILE A 51 -12.72 -4.19 7.45
C ILE A 51 -13.23 -4.32 6.00
N ALA A 52 -14.50 -3.97 5.76
CA ALA A 52 -15.10 -4.01 4.43
C ALA A 52 -14.40 -3.06 3.43
N ASP A 53 -13.90 -1.92 3.89
CA ASP A 53 -13.20 -0.96 3.02
C ASP A 53 -11.77 -1.44 2.75
N LEU A 54 -11.09 -2.03 3.74
CA LEU A 54 -9.79 -2.66 3.56
C LEU A 54 -9.84 -3.82 2.55
N MET A 55 -10.92 -4.60 2.51
CA MET A 55 -11.08 -5.66 1.51
C MET A 55 -11.15 -5.12 0.08
N LYS A 56 -11.64 -3.88 -0.12
CA LYS A 56 -11.68 -3.23 -1.43
C LYS A 56 -10.36 -2.58 -1.83
N MET A 57 -9.50 -2.27 -0.86
CA MET A 57 -8.16 -1.73 -1.10
C MET A 57 -7.18 -2.79 -1.61
N PHE A 58 -7.23 -4.02 -1.07
CA PHE A 58 -6.25 -5.07 -1.38
C PHE A 58 -6.89 -6.16 -2.25
N LEU A 59 -6.80 -5.99 -3.56
CA LEU A 59 -7.38 -6.88 -4.56
C LEU A 59 -6.32 -7.84 -5.10
N ILE A 60 -6.74 -9.08 -5.35
CA ILE A 60 -5.89 -10.13 -5.92
C ILE A 60 -6.64 -10.73 -7.09
N GLU A 61 -5.97 -10.83 -8.23
CA GLU A 61 -6.46 -11.46 -9.45
C GLU A 61 -5.31 -12.30 -10.01
N ASP A 62 -5.41 -13.61 -9.89
CA ASP A 62 -4.35 -14.57 -10.20
C ASP A 62 -3.00 -14.22 -9.53
N ASP A 63 -2.02 -13.82 -10.34
CA ASP A 63 -0.67 -13.44 -9.93
C ASP A 63 -0.51 -11.93 -9.70
N ARG A 64 -1.59 -11.15 -9.88
CA ARG A 64 -1.59 -9.70 -9.75
C ARG A 64 -2.18 -9.25 -8.43
N VAL A 65 -1.42 -8.42 -7.72
CA VAL A 65 -1.85 -7.68 -6.54
C VAL A 65 -2.11 -6.23 -6.94
N THR A 66 -3.31 -5.73 -6.61
CA THR A 66 -3.64 -4.32 -6.71
C THR A 66 -3.89 -3.75 -5.32
N ILE A 67 -3.18 -2.67 -4.99
CA ILE A 67 -3.41 -1.89 -3.79
C ILE A 67 -4.02 -0.57 -4.24
N LYS A 68 -5.17 -0.20 -3.69
CA LYS A 68 -5.85 1.04 -4.02
C LYS A 68 -5.86 2.00 -2.84
N HIS A 69 -5.54 3.26 -3.11
CA HIS A 69 -5.74 4.40 -2.21
C HIS A 69 -5.24 4.14 -0.78
N MET A 70 -4.05 3.57 -0.66
CA MET A 70 -3.43 3.36 0.64
C MET A 70 -2.83 4.68 1.12
N GLU A 71 -3.33 5.22 2.22
CA GLU A 71 -2.79 6.44 2.81
C GLU A 71 -1.34 6.23 3.25
N LEU A 72 -0.48 7.17 2.87
CA LEU A 72 0.91 7.25 3.29
C LEU A 72 1.05 8.38 4.30
N GLY A 73 1.47 8.06 5.51
CA GLY A 73 1.86 9.06 6.50
C GLY A 73 3.24 9.66 6.16
N GLU A 74 3.59 10.74 6.86
CA GLU A 74 4.85 11.46 6.65
C GLU A 74 6.07 10.55 6.78
N GLU A 75 6.14 9.72 7.83
CA GLU A 75 7.23 8.75 8.03
C GLU A 75 7.42 7.81 6.83
N GLN A 76 6.33 7.36 6.21
CA GLN A 76 6.40 6.46 5.06
C GLN A 76 6.85 7.19 3.80
N MET A 77 6.42 8.44 3.63
CA MET A 77 6.87 9.30 2.54
C MET A 77 8.35 9.66 2.67
N GLU A 78 8.84 9.95 3.86
CA GLU A 78 10.26 10.18 4.12
C GLU A 78 11.09 8.92 3.81
N ALA A 79 10.68 7.76 4.32
CA ALA A 79 11.36 6.50 4.03
C ALA A 79 11.41 6.18 2.53
N LEU A 80 10.31 6.46 1.82
CA LEU A 80 10.26 6.29 0.38
C LEU A 80 11.20 7.25 -0.34
N ARG A 81 11.16 8.56 -0.01
CA ARG A 81 12.05 9.55 -0.61
C ARG A 81 13.51 9.17 -0.42
N HIS A 82 13.90 8.72 0.78
CA HIS A 82 15.24 8.21 1.06
C HIS A 82 15.60 7.01 0.19
N SER A 83 14.68 6.06 0.02
CA SER A 83 14.90 4.87 -0.81
C SER A 83 15.07 5.22 -2.30
N LEU A 84 14.33 6.23 -2.77
CA LEU A 84 14.41 6.71 -4.16
C LEU A 84 15.66 7.56 -4.42
N THR A 85 16.14 8.35 -3.46
CA THR A 85 17.41 9.10 -3.59
C THR A 85 18.63 8.20 -3.71
N GLY A 86 18.55 6.92 -3.30
CA GLY A 86 19.61 5.94 -3.55
C GLY A 86 19.58 5.32 -4.96
N MET A 87 18.55 5.62 -5.76
CA MET A 87 18.35 5.09 -7.12
C MET A 87 18.58 6.14 -8.23
N LEU A 88 18.71 7.43 -7.87
CA LEU A 88 19.03 8.55 -8.76
C LEU A 88 20.48 8.99 -8.55
#